data_AF-A0A4Q4DDW2-F1
#
_entry.id   AF-A0A4Q4DDW2-F1
#
_cell.length_a   1.000
_cell.length_b   1.000
_cell.length_c   1.000
_cell.angle_alpha   90.00
_cell.angle_beta   90.00
_cell.angle_gamma   90.00
#
_symmetry.space_group_name_H-M   'P 1'
#
loop_
_entity.id
_entity.type
_entity.pdbx_description
1 polymer ?
#
loop_
_entity_poly.entity_id
_entity_poly.type
_entity_poly.pdbx_seq_one_letter_code
_entity_poly.pdbx_strand_id
1 'polypeptide(L)'
;MVSAATTGWKHHDLGQEGAAQRYYQVGYKLACEADPHGHAAWMMRTLAHQALSLKQPHYCVDLDEGALRAGLGHIDGRTEALLHITHARAYAATDENPSAARALLAAEDALLRDDDPQPSYSRVSGPAAGTVASHTARTLTVLADHIGTEQQHRDALTRWDPEKYKRVHALTHADLGDSLAAQARADEAVSAWTQALALMEGMTSDRTRKAITSIRSTLAIYQRRRVPGAADLARRAREALAQHAQQPARRREHRGSADRRPAEGPHAGARIHDPAGRRRHRPRQGHQPRRPPPAQREREVRPGDVGPARRQE
;
A
#
# COMPACT_ATOMS: atom_id res chain seq x y z
N MET A 1 -6.47 7.70 -14.81
CA MET A 1 -6.06 7.70 -13.38
C MET A 1 -5.36 6.43 -12.90
N VAL A 2 -5.86 5.22 -13.21
CA VAL A 2 -5.27 3.93 -12.74
C VAL A 2 -3.75 3.82 -12.97
N SER A 3 -3.22 4.43 -14.04
CA SER A 3 -1.79 4.41 -14.35
C SER A 3 -0.92 5.12 -13.30
N ALA A 4 -1.34 6.28 -12.76
CA ALA A 4 -0.54 7.03 -11.77
C ALA A 4 -0.47 6.31 -10.42
N ALA A 5 -1.62 5.85 -9.90
CA ALA A 5 -1.69 5.09 -8.64
C ALA A 5 -0.90 3.77 -8.74
N THR A 6 -1.07 3.02 -9.84
CA THR A 6 -0.33 1.77 -10.06
C THR A 6 1.17 2.01 -10.22
N THR A 7 1.57 3.12 -10.84
CA THR A 7 3.00 3.49 -10.99
C THR A 7 3.60 3.89 -9.65
N GLY A 8 2.89 4.68 -8.84
CA GLY A 8 3.28 4.97 -7.46
C GLY A 8 3.47 3.70 -6.64
N TRP A 9 2.54 2.74 -6.75
CA TRP A 9 2.62 1.46 -6.06
C TRP A 9 3.83 0.63 -6.48
N LYS A 10 4.15 0.58 -7.78
CA LYS A 10 5.37 -0.09 -8.27
C LYS A 10 6.64 0.55 -7.71
N HIS A 11 6.71 1.88 -7.64
CA HIS A 11 7.86 2.56 -7.03
C HIS A 11 7.97 2.29 -5.54
N HIS A 12 6.84 2.29 -4.83
CA HIS A 12 6.77 1.95 -3.41
C HIS A 12 7.23 0.49 -3.15
N ASP A 13 6.79 -0.46 -3.98
CA ASP A 13 7.23 -1.87 -3.90
C ASP A 13 8.74 -2.05 -4.14
N LEU A 14 9.37 -1.11 -4.86
CA LEU A 14 10.82 -1.04 -5.09
C LEU A 14 11.58 -0.20 -4.03
N GLY A 15 10.88 0.36 -3.03
CA GLY A 15 11.47 1.23 -2.00
C GLY A 15 11.81 2.65 -2.48
N GLN A 16 11.29 3.08 -3.62
CA GLN A 16 11.54 4.40 -4.22
C GLN A 16 10.49 5.43 -3.75
N GLU A 17 10.45 5.69 -2.44
CA GLU A 17 9.36 6.41 -1.78
C GLU A 17 9.13 7.84 -2.30
N GLY A 18 10.21 8.58 -2.57
CA GLY A 18 10.09 9.94 -3.12
C GLY A 18 9.47 9.97 -4.52
N ALA A 19 9.72 8.95 -5.35
CA ALA A 19 9.06 8.81 -6.66
C ALA A 19 7.60 8.40 -6.48
N ALA A 20 7.33 7.43 -5.60
CA ALA A 20 5.98 6.96 -5.30
C ALA A 20 5.07 8.11 -4.82
N GLN A 21 5.56 8.94 -3.89
CA GLN A 21 4.81 10.06 -3.33
C GLN A 21 4.36 11.06 -4.42
N ARG A 22 5.24 11.39 -5.38
CA ARG A 22 4.90 12.30 -6.49
C ARG A 22 3.78 11.73 -7.36
N TYR A 23 3.84 10.44 -7.68
CA TYR A 23 2.79 9.79 -8.47
C TYR A 23 1.46 9.72 -7.71
N TYR A 24 1.47 9.45 -6.41
CA TYR A 24 0.26 9.46 -5.60
C TYR A 24 -0.35 10.86 -5.48
N GLN A 25 0.46 11.91 -5.30
CA GLN A 25 -0.03 13.29 -5.28
C GLN A 25 -0.67 13.71 -6.61
N VAL A 26 -0.07 13.37 -7.74
CA VAL A 26 -0.67 13.60 -9.07
C VAL A 26 -1.96 12.79 -9.22
N GLY A 27 -1.95 11.53 -8.80
CA GLY A 27 -3.14 10.67 -8.83
C GLY A 27 -4.28 11.24 -7.99
N TYR A 28 -3.99 11.80 -6.82
CA TYR A 28 -4.97 12.43 -5.94
C TYR A 28 -5.59 13.67 -6.58
N LYS A 29 -4.79 14.56 -7.18
CA LYS A 29 -5.32 15.74 -7.89
C LYS A 29 -6.28 15.36 -9.03
N LEU A 30 -5.88 14.38 -9.83
CA LEU A 30 -6.73 13.86 -10.91
C LEU A 30 -7.99 13.18 -10.38
N ALA A 31 -7.91 12.50 -9.24
CA ALA A 31 -9.06 11.90 -8.58
C ALA A 31 -10.05 12.96 -8.12
N CYS A 32 -9.58 14.04 -7.47
CA CYS A 32 -10.44 15.16 -7.07
C CYS A 32 -11.18 15.81 -8.25
N GLU A 33 -10.53 15.90 -9.42
CA GLU A 33 -11.16 16.45 -10.63
C GLU A 33 -12.23 15.51 -11.23
N ALA A 34 -12.03 14.20 -11.12
CA ALA A 34 -12.90 13.21 -11.77
C ALA A 34 -14.04 12.72 -10.88
N ASP A 35 -13.78 12.55 -9.59
CA ASP A 35 -14.71 12.09 -8.57
C ASP A 35 -14.19 12.57 -7.20
N PRO A 36 -14.72 13.71 -6.70
CA PRO A 36 -14.27 14.31 -5.45
C PRO A 36 -14.64 13.49 -4.20
N HIS A 37 -15.38 12.39 -4.38
CA HIS A 37 -15.81 11.50 -3.31
C HIS A 37 -14.97 10.22 -3.29
N GLY A 38 -15.40 9.18 -4.03
CA GLY A 38 -14.87 7.82 -3.89
C GLY A 38 -13.42 7.69 -4.32
N HIS A 39 -13.08 8.16 -5.52
CA HIS A 39 -11.69 8.14 -6.00
C HIS A 39 -10.77 9.03 -5.16
N ALA A 40 -11.23 10.22 -4.75
CA ALA A 40 -10.44 11.10 -3.89
C ALA A 40 -10.15 10.45 -2.53
N ALA A 41 -11.17 9.85 -1.89
CA ALA A 41 -11.04 9.06 -0.67
C ALA A 41 -10.05 7.91 -0.82
N TRP A 42 -10.14 7.15 -1.92
CA TRP A 42 -9.21 6.07 -2.20
C TRP A 42 -7.76 6.53 -2.35
N MET A 43 -7.55 7.67 -3.01
CA MET A 43 -6.21 8.23 -3.17
C MET A 43 -5.65 8.78 -1.85
N MET A 44 -6.49 9.35 -0.97
CA MET A 44 -6.09 9.73 0.39
C MET A 44 -5.65 8.51 1.21
N ARG A 45 -6.43 7.41 1.20
CA ARG A 45 -6.02 6.13 1.81
C ARG A 45 -4.68 5.62 1.26
N THR A 46 -4.46 5.76 -0.04
CA THR A 46 -3.19 5.34 -0.68
C THR A 46 -1.99 6.14 -0.12
N LEU A 47 -2.16 7.45 0.10
CA LEU A 47 -1.17 8.29 0.75
C LEU A 47 -1.00 7.91 2.23
N ALA A 48 -2.09 7.61 2.94
CA ALA A 48 -2.09 7.18 4.34
C ALA A 48 -1.29 5.87 4.53
N HIS A 49 -1.50 4.90 3.65
CA HIS A 49 -0.69 3.67 3.57
C HIS A 49 0.80 3.91 3.36
N GLN A 50 1.16 4.90 2.53
CA GLN A 50 2.54 5.28 2.37
C GLN A 50 3.11 5.87 3.66
N ALA A 51 2.37 6.78 4.32
CA ALA A 51 2.78 7.38 5.59
C ALA A 51 3.03 6.33 6.68
N LEU A 52 2.17 5.31 6.81
CA LEU A 52 2.40 4.17 7.70
C LEU A 52 3.69 3.41 7.38
N SER A 53 3.98 3.20 6.10
CA SER A 53 5.19 2.51 5.65
C SER A 53 6.45 3.33 5.94
N LEU A 54 6.34 4.66 5.91
CA LEU A 54 7.38 5.63 6.24
C LEU A 54 7.51 5.91 7.76
N LYS A 55 6.76 5.21 8.61
CA LYS A 55 6.74 5.42 10.07
C LYS A 55 6.33 6.84 10.47
N GLN A 56 5.35 7.36 9.74
CA GLN A 56 4.76 8.69 9.93
C GLN A 56 3.24 8.55 10.22
N PRO A 57 2.85 7.93 11.35
CA PRO A 57 1.47 7.52 11.58
C PRO A 57 0.51 8.69 11.82
N HIS A 58 0.95 9.82 12.35
CA HIS A 58 0.08 11.00 12.56
C HIS A 58 -0.50 11.54 11.24
N TYR A 59 0.31 11.62 10.19
CA TYR A 59 -0.19 12.02 8.86
C TYR A 59 -1.16 10.99 8.28
N CYS A 60 -1.07 9.72 8.69
CA CYS A 60 -2.00 8.69 8.26
C CYS A 60 -3.40 8.95 8.81
N VAL A 61 -3.51 9.29 10.10
CA VAL A 61 -4.79 9.60 10.75
C VAL A 61 -5.49 10.75 10.02
N ASP A 62 -4.80 11.88 9.83
CA ASP A 62 -5.37 13.04 9.14
C ASP A 62 -5.87 12.72 7.72
N LEU A 63 -5.10 11.92 6.97
CA LEU A 63 -5.44 11.49 5.62
C LEU A 63 -6.64 10.54 5.59
N ASP A 64 -6.71 9.57 6.51
CA ASP A 64 -7.81 8.61 6.57
C ASP A 64 -9.11 9.27 7.06
N GLU A 65 -9.04 10.20 8.01
CA GLU A 65 -10.19 11.02 8.38
C GLU A 65 -10.69 11.85 7.21
N GLY A 66 -9.78 12.46 6.45
CA GLY A 66 -10.12 13.18 5.22
C GLY A 66 -10.79 12.26 4.19
N ALA A 67 -10.27 11.04 4.03
CA ALA A 67 -10.85 10.02 3.16
C ALA A 67 -12.27 9.64 3.56
N LEU A 68 -12.50 9.36 4.85
CA LEU A 68 -13.82 9.03 5.39
C LEU A 68 -14.79 10.21 5.23
N ARG A 69 -14.38 11.45 5.56
CA ARG A 69 -15.21 12.65 5.37
C ARG A 69 -15.64 12.86 3.91
N ALA A 70 -14.77 12.58 2.95
CA ALA A 70 -15.07 12.75 1.52
C ALA A 70 -15.90 11.59 0.94
N GLY A 71 -15.65 10.36 1.41
CA GLY A 71 -16.18 9.14 0.80
C GLY A 71 -17.48 8.62 1.42
N LEU A 72 -17.71 8.79 2.72
CA LEU A 72 -18.88 8.22 3.40
C LEU A 72 -20.20 8.68 2.74
N GLY A 73 -21.11 7.73 2.52
CA GLY A 73 -22.37 7.96 1.80
C GLY A 73 -22.26 7.98 0.27
N HIS A 74 -21.05 7.95 -0.28
CA HIS A 74 -20.79 7.99 -1.73
C HIS A 74 -20.01 6.77 -2.24
N ILE A 75 -19.69 5.81 -1.36
CA ILE A 75 -18.90 4.62 -1.67
C ILE A 75 -19.64 3.35 -1.23
N ASP A 76 -19.31 2.24 -1.87
CA ASP A 76 -19.72 0.91 -1.46
C ASP A 76 -19.06 0.50 -0.14
N GLY A 77 -19.68 -0.45 0.56
CA GLY A 77 -19.28 -0.95 1.87
C GLY A 77 -17.92 -1.62 1.83
N ARG A 78 -17.53 -2.21 0.70
CA ARG A 78 -16.21 -2.82 0.53
C ARG A 78 -15.13 -1.76 0.45
N THR A 79 -15.36 -0.65 -0.25
CA THR A 79 -14.44 0.49 -0.25
C THR A 79 -14.41 1.20 1.11
N GLU A 80 -15.56 1.37 1.76
CA GLU A 80 -15.68 1.93 3.11
C GLU A 80 -14.89 1.11 4.15
N ALA A 81 -15.04 -0.22 4.13
CA ALA A 81 -14.28 -1.13 4.98
C ALA A 81 -12.77 -0.99 4.78
N LEU A 82 -12.33 -0.77 3.53
CA LEU A 82 -10.91 -0.57 3.22
C LEU A 82 -10.38 0.76 3.79
N LEU A 83 -11.20 1.82 3.83
CA LEU A 83 -10.85 3.07 4.51
C LEU A 83 -10.74 2.83 6.02
N HIS A 84 -11.77 2.26 6.65
CA HIS A 84 -11.80 2.00 8.10
C HIS A 84 -10.65 1.12 8.58
N ILE A 85 -10.31 0.06 7.84
CA ILE A 85 -9.21 -0.82 8.26
C ILE A 85 -7.83 -0.14 8.15
N THR A 86 -7.71 0.87 7.29
CA THR A 86 -6.48 1.67 7.21
C THR A 86 -6.40 2.63 8.39
N HIS A 87 -7.53 3.25 8.71
CA HIS A 87 -7.67 4.12 9.86
C HIS A 87 -7.38 3.39 11.19
N ALA A 88 -7.87 2.15 11.33
CA ALA A 88 -7.57 1.30 12.49
C ALA A 88 -6.06 1.06 12.67
N ARG A 89 -5.35 0.83 11.55
CA ARG A 89 -3.88 0.68 11.57
C ARG A 89 -3.18 1.98 11.94
N ALA A 90 -3.71 3.12 11.53
CA ALA A 90 -3.20 4.44 11.89
C ALA A 90 -3.29 4.65 13.41
N TYR A 91 -4.48 4.45 13.99
CA TYR A 91 -4.71 4.59 15.42
C TYR A 91 -3.89 3.61 16.26
N ALA A 92 -3.77 2.35 15.85
CA ALA A 92 -2.91 1.41 16.57
C ALA A 92 -1.44 1.87 16.54
N ALA A 93 -0.98 2.49 15.45
CA ALA A 93 0.38 3.01 15.34
C ALA A 93 0.61 4.32 16.12
N THR A 94 -0.44 4.99 16.60
CA THR A 94 -0.37 6.18 17.47
C THR A 94 -0.77 5.89 18.92
N ASP A 95 -0.84 4.61 19.31
CA ASP A 95 -1.25 4.13 20.64
C ASP A 95 -2.69 4.52 21.05
N GLU A 96 -3.56 4.82 20.08
CA GLU A 96 -4.97 5.15 20.28
C GLU A 96 -5.86 3.89 20.25
N ASN A 97 -5.60 2.96 21.17
CA ASN A 97 -6.21 1.62 21.15
C ASN A 97 -7.75 1.61 21.09
N PRO A 98 -8.49 2.46 21.85
CA PRO A 98 -9.95 2.50 21.75
C PRO A 98 -10.43 2.95 20.36
N SER A 99 -9.73 3.89 19.73
CA SER A 99 -10.04 4.37 18.38
C SER A 99 -9.75 3.30 17.33
N ALA A 100 -8.63 2.57 17.49
CA ALA A 100 -8.30 1.42 16.65
C ALA A 100 -9.41 0.35 16.71
N ALA A 101 -9.86 -0.02 17.91
CA ALA A 101 -10.92 -1.01 18.09
C ALA A 101 -12.26 -0.59 17.43
N ARG A 102 -12.67 0.68 17.60
CA ARG A 102 -13.86 1.21 16.92
C ARG A 102 -13.74 1.16 15.39
N ALA A 103 -12.57 1.50 14.86
CA ALA A 103 -12.34 1.45 13.43
C ALA A 103 -12.27 0.02 12.88
N LEU A 104 -11.81 -0.97 13.66
CA LEU A 104 -11.91 -2.39 13.30
C LEU A 104 -13.36 -2.84 13.16
N LEU A 105 -14.20 -2.54 14.16
CA LEU A 105 -15.63 -2.88 14.13
C LEU A 105 -16.34 -2.19 12.95
N ALA A 106 -16.07 -0.91 12.70
CA ALA A 106 -16.63 -0.20 11.55
C ALA A 106 -16.21 -0.83 10.21
N ALA A 107 -14.99 -1.37 10.09
CA ALA A 107 -14.56 -2.08 8.90
C ALA A 107 -15.32 -3.40 8.70
N GLU A 108 -15.61 -4.12 9.80
CA GLU A 108 -16.41 -5.35 9.78
C GLU A 108 -17.86 -5.08 9.40
N ASP A 109 -18.48 -4.09 10.04
CA ASP A 109 -19.85 -3.66 9.73
C ASP A 109 -20.00 -3.23 8.26
N ALA A 110 -19.04 -2.47 7.75
CA ALA A 110 -19.04 -2.05 6.35
C ALA A 110 -18.89 -3.24 5.37
N LEU A 111 -18.16 -4.30 5.74
CA LEU A 111 -18.07 -5.52 4.91
C LEU A 111 -19.37 -6.33 4.88
N LEU A 112 -20.21 -6.22 5.90
CA LEU A 112 -21.48 -6.95 6.00
C LEU A 112 -22.59 -6.32 5.15
N ARG A 113 -22.40 -5.08 4.68
CA ARG A 113 -23.36 -4.42 3.79
C ARG A 113 -23.44 -5.17 2.45
N ASP A 114 -24.67 -5.50 2.06
CA ASP A 114 -24.98 -6.05 0.74
C ASP A 114 -25.28 -4.91 -0.22
N ASP A 115 -24.21 -4.35 -0.81
CA ASP A 115 -24.28 -3.24 -1.75
C ASP A 115 -23.50 -3.51 -3.05
N ASP A 116 -23.23 -2.45 -3.80
CA ASP A 116 -22.61 -2.52 -5.12
C ASP A 116 -21.28 -3.28 -5.12
N PRO A 117 -20.95 -3.94 -6.24
CA PRO A 117 -19.68 -4.65 -6.36
C PRO A 117 -18.49 -3.70 -6.22
N GLN A 118 -17.44 -4.17 -5.54
CA GLN A 118 -16.22 -3.41 -5.30
C GLN A 118 -15.67 -2.75 -6.59
N PRO A 119 -15.58 -1.41 -6.66
CA PRO A 119 -15.09 -0.67 -7.81
C PRO A 119 -13.66 -1.05 -8.21
N SER A 120 -13.33 -0.86 -9.49
CA SER A 120 -12.01 -1.22 -10.03
C SER A 120 -10.86 -0.46 -9.36
N TYR A 121 -11.08 0.79 -8.96
CA TYR A 121 -10.07 1.60 -8.29
C TYR A 121 -9.70 1.05 -6.92
N SER A 122 -10.66 0.52 -6.16
CA SER A 122 -10.40 -0.08 -4.84
C SER A 122 -9.98 -1.54 -4.94
N ARG A 123 -10.50 -2.26 -5.94
CA ARG A 123 -10.14 -3.66 -6.24
C ARG A 123 -8.67 -3.86 -6.62
N VAL A 124 -7.94 -2.79 -6.94
CA VAL A 124 -6.49 -2.84 -7.17
C VAL A 124 -5.71 -3.34 -5.95
N SER A 125 -6.23 -3.15 -4.73
CA SER A 125 -5.61 -3.74 -3.52
C SER A 125 -6.02 -5.20 -3.28
N GLY A 126 -6.84 -5.78 -4.16
CA GLY A 126 -7.45 -7.09 -3.98
C GLY A 126 -8.88 -7.03 -3.43
N PRO A 127 -9.51 -8.19 -3.17
CA PRO A 127 -10.83 -8.26 -2.58
C PRO A 127 -10.82 -7.64 -1.18
N ALA A 128 -11.83 -6.83 -0.87
CA ALA A 128 -11.89 -6.15 0.41
C ALA A 128 -11.86 -7.11 1.60
N ALA A 129 -12.61 -8.22 1.55
CA ALA A 129 -12.68 -9.18 2.64
C ALA A 129 -11.31 -9.75 3.04
N GLY A 130 -10.46 -10.09 2.06
CA GLY A 130 -9.09 -10.58 2.33
C GLY A 130 -8.17 -9.46 2.82
N THR A 131 -8.30 -8.26 2.25
CA THR A 131 -7.49 -7.09 2.66
C THR A 131 -7.79 -6.68 4.09
N VAL A 132 -9.07 -6.67 4.46
CA VAL A 132 -9.51 -6.36 5.82
C VAL A 132 -8.94 -7.39 6.78
N ALA A 133 -9.13 -8.70 6.56
CA ALA A 133 -8.57 -9.73 7.44
C ALA A 133 -7.05 -9.59 7.64
N SER A 134 -6.29 -9.39 6.55
CA SER A 134 -4.83 -9.18 6.63
C SER A 134 -4.47 -7.93 7.42
N HIS A 135 -5.22 -6.85 7.27
CA HIS A 135 -4.93 -5.61 7.98
C HIS A 135 -5.42 -5.64 9.44
N THR A 136 -6.53 -6.32 9.73
CA THR A 136 -7.00 -6.59 11.10
C THR A 136 -5.93 -7.34 11.87
N ALA A 137 -5.36 -8.41 11.30
CA ALA A 137 -4.27 -9.15 11.92
C ALA A 137 -3.07 -8.24 12.25
N ARG A 138 -2.69 -7.35 11.33
CA ARG A 138 -1.58 -6.39 11.53
C ARG A 138 -1.91 -5.33 12.57
N THR A 139 -3.16 -4.87 12.66
CA THR A 139 -3.61 -3.96 13.71
C THR A 139 -3.53 -4.65 15.07
N LEU A 140 -4.09 -5.86 15.19
CA LEU A 140 -4.06 -6.66 16.42
C LEU A 140 -2.63 -7.01 16.85
N THR A 141 -1.69 -7.18 15.90
CA THR A 141 -0.27 -7.36 16.20
C THR A 141 0.30 -6.15 16.94
N VAL A 142 -0.01 -4.94 16.48
CA VAL A 142 0.44 -3.69 17.12
C VAL A 142 -0.21 -3.53 18.50
N LEU A 143 -1.47 -3.94 18.64
CA LEU A 143 -2.19 -3.97 19.92
C LEU A 143 -1.76 -5.11 20.85
N ALA A 144 -0.79 -5.93 20.45
CA ALA A 144 -0.30 -7.11 21.17
C ALA A 144 -1.38 -8.20 21.48
N ASP A 145 -2.47 -8.24 20.69
CA ASP A 145 -3.42 -9.36 20.74
C ASP A 145 -2.95 -10.50 19.84
N HIS A 146 -2.13 -11.39 20.40
CA HIS A 146 -1.54 -12.50 19.66
C HIS A 146 -2.57 -13.55 19.20
N ILE A 147 -3.61 -13.79 19.99
CA ILE A 147 -4.64 -14.79 19.68
C ILE A 147 -5.50 -14.28 18.52
N GLY A 148 -5.99 -13.04 18.61
CA GLY A 148 -6.75 -12.41 17.52
C GLY A 148 -5.90 -12.27 16.25
N THR A 149 -4.61 -11.92 16.38
CA THR A 149 -3.67 -11.86 15.25
C THR A 149 -3.58 -13.19 14.51
N GLU A 150 -3.40 -14.30 15.23
CA GLU A 150 -3.33 -15.64 14.64
C GLU A 150 -4.62 -16.02 13.91
N GLN A 151 -5.78 -15.79 14.54
CA GLN A 151 -7.08 -16.07 13.94
C GLN A 151 -7.26 -15.32 12.63
N GLN A 152 -6.95 -14.02 12.61
CA GLN A 152 -7.12 -13.16 11.44
C GLN A 152 -6.12 -13.48 10.32
N HIS A 153 -4.89 -13.90 10.65
CA HIS A 153 -3.96 -14.39 9.62
C HIS A 153 -4.45 -15.69 8.97
N ARG A 154 -5.03 -16.62 9.75
CA ARG A 154 -5.61 -17.84 9.17
C ARG A 154 -6.83 -17.54 8.30
N ASP A 155 -7.73 -16.67 8.77
CA ASP A 155 -8.88 -16.23 7.99
C ASP A 155 -8.45 -15.54 6.67
N ALA A 156 -7.41 -14.70 6.73
CA ALA A 156 -6.83 -14.09 5.53
C ALA A 156 -6.35 -15.16 4.52
N LEU A 157 -5.65 -16.22 4.95
CA LEU A 157 -5.22 -17.30 4.05
C LEU A 157 -6.41 -18.00 3.36
N THR A 158 -7.58 -18.07 3.99
CA THR A 158 -8.80 -18.61 3.37
C THR A 158 -9.44 -17.63 2.39
N ARG A 159 -9.39 -16.32 2.68
CA ARG A 159 -10.05 -15.27 1.86
C ARG A 159 -9.25 -14.87 0.62
N TRP A 160 -7.94 -15.07 0.62
CA TRP A 160 -7.09 -14.77 -0.52
C TRP A 160 -6.98 -15.97 -1.46
N ASP A 161 -7.16 -15.75 -2.76
CA ASP A 161 -6.84 -16.77 -3.77
C ASP A 161 -5.32 -17.05 -3.79
N PRO A 162 -4.88 -18.31 -3.54
CA PRO A 162 -3.46 -18.64 -3.41
C PRO A 162 -2.67 -18.50 -4.71
N GLU A 163 -3.30 -18.70 -5.87
CA GLU A 163 -2.62 -18.63 -7.16
C GLU A 163 -2.52 -17.19 -7.67
N LYS A 164 -3.58 -16.40 -7.49
CA LYS A 164 -3.65 -15.01 -7.92
C LYS A 164 -2.87 -14.08 -7.00
N TYR A 165 -2.83 -14.37 -5.69
CA TYR A 165 -2.23 -13.49 -4.69
C TYR A 165 -1.08 -14.17 -3.93
N LYS A 166 -0.21 -14.91 -4.64
CA LYS A 166 0.96 -15.61 -4.09
C LYS A 166 1.79 -14.78 -3.12
N ARG A 167 2.05 -13.50 -3.44
CA ARG A 167 2.83 -12.61 -2.57
C ARG A 167 2.11 -12.32 -1.26
N VAL A 168 0.79 -12.13 -1.31
CA VAL A 168 -0.01 -11.87 -0.12
C VAL A 168 0.02 -13.12 0.76
N HIS A 169 -0.18 -14.31 0.18
CA HIS A 169 -0.04 -15.58 0.90
C HIS A 169 1.33 -15.76 1.55
N ALA A 170 2.40 -15.49 0.80
CA ALA A 170 3.77 -15.57 1.32
C ALA A 170 3.99 -14.67 2.54
N LEU A 171 3.54 -13.42 2.47
CA LEU A 171 3.65 -12.46 3.58
C LEU A 171 2.73 -12.83 4.75
N THR A 172 1.51 -13.30 4.49
CA THR A 172 0.58 -13.75 5.53
C THR A 172 1.13 -14.95 6.30
N HIS A 173 1.78 -15.91 5.62
CA HIS A 173 2.47 -17.01 6.30
C HIS A 173 3.68 -16.54 7.13
N ALA A 174 4.40 -15.52 6.66
CA ALA A 174 5.51 -14.94 7.42
C ALA A 174 5.00 -14.28 8.71
N ASP A 175 3.97 -13.41 8.58
CA ASP A 175 3.36 -12.71 9.71
C ASP A 175 2.68 -13.72 10.70
N LEU A 176 2.06 -14.81 10.20
CA LEU A 176 1.53 -15.90 11.02
C LEU A 176 2.63 -16.59 11.83
N GLY A 177 3.77 -16.88 11.21
CA GLY A 177 4.91 -17.48 11.92
C GLY A 177 5.45 -16.58 13.02
N ASP A 178 5.48 -15.26 12.78
CA ASP A 178 5.88 -14.27 13.79
C ASP A 178 4.91 -14.27 14.99
N SER A 179 3.59 -14.32 14.73
CA SER A 179 2.57 -14.43 15.79
C SER A 179 2.69 -15.72 16.60
N LEU A 180 2.88 -16.86 15.93
CA LEU A 180 3.07 -18.16 16.61
C LEU A 180 4.35 -18.18 17.45
N ALA A 181 5.42 -17.57 16.96
CA ALA A 181 6.67 -17.44 17.70
C ALA A 181 6.52 -16.58 18.95
N ALA A 182 5.77 -15.47 18.88
CA ALA A 182 5.44 -14.62 20.03
C ALA A 182 4.67 -15.39 21.11
N GLN A 183 3.87 -16.38 20.71
CA GLN A 183 3.16 -17.31 21.60
C GLN A 183 3.99 -18.53 22.04
N ALA A 184 5.31 -18.54 21.78
CA ALA A 184 6.23 -19.63 22.08
C ALA A 184 5.92 -20.98 21.40
N ARG A 185 5.13 -20.99 20.32
CA ARG A 185 4.76 -22.19 19.53
C ARG A 185 5.77 -22.44 18.41
N ALA A 186 6.98 -22.85 18.80
CA ALA A 186 8.15 -22.89 17.93
C ALA A 186 7.98 -23.79 16.69
N ASP A 187 7.43 -24.99 16.84
CA ASP A 187 7.27 -25.94 15.72
C ASP A 187 6.32 -25.40 14.65
N GLU A 188 5.21 -24.80 15.08
CA GLU A 188 4.23 -24.20 14.18
C GLU A 188 4.75 -22.93 13.51
N ALA A 189 5.53 -22.12 14.24
CA ALA A 189 6.21 -20.96 13.66
C ALA A 189 7.19 -21.38 12.55
N VAL A 190 8.02 -22.41 12.80
CA VAL A 190 8.93 -22.96 11.78
C VAL A 190 8.16 -23.49 10.57
N SER A 191 7.04 -24.17 10.78
CA SER A 191 6.18 -24.64 9.69
C SER A 191 5.62 -23.49 8.85
N ALA A 192 5.06 -22.46 9.48
CA ALA A 192 4.51 -21.28 8.80
C ALA A 192 5.59 -20.52 8.00
N TRP A 193 6.75 -20.25 8.59
CA TRP A 193 7.86 -19.61 7.88
C TRP A 193 8.43 -20.47 6.75
N THR A 194 8.37 -21.79 6.86
CA THR A 194 8.78 -22.70 5.77
C THR A 194 7.85 -22.56 4.57
N GLN A 195 6.53 -22.47 4.79
CA GLN A 195 5.56 -22.18 3.72
C GLN A 195 5.78 -20.80 3.12
N ALA A 196 6.01 -19.79 3.96
CA ALA A 196 6.34 -18.44 3.53
C ALA A 196 7.54 -18.43 2.57
N LEU A 197 8.64 -19.08 2.95
CA LEU A 197 9.87 -19.10 2.16
C LEU A 197 9.71 -19.86 0.84
N ALA A 198 8.93 -20.95 0.82
CA ALA A 198 8.62 -21.67 -0.41
C ALA A 198 7.84 -20.79 -1.40
N LEU A 199 6.85 -20.04 -0.92
CA LEU A 199 6.06 -19.11 -1.76
C LEU A 199 6.87 -17.89 -2.24
N MET A 200 7.92 -17.50 -1.51
CA MET A 200 8.80 -16.39 -1.88
C MET A 200 9.84 -16.77 -2.95
N GLU A 201 9.95 -18.04 -3.33
CA GLU A 201 10.90 -18.46 -4.36
C GLU A 201 10.63 -17.73 -5.69
N GLY A 202 11.69 -17.15 -6.27
CA GLY A 202 11.59 -16.34 -7.49
C GLY A 202 10.98 -14.94 -7.32
N MET A 203 10.53 -14.55 -6.11
CA MET A 203 10.01 -13.21 -5.86
C MET A 203 11.13 -12.19 -5.63
N THR A 204 10.94 -10.98 -6.17
CA THR A 204 11.85 -9.84 -5.94
C THR A 204 11.06 -8.64 -5.40
N SER A 205 11.01 -8.51 -4.07
CA SER A 205 10.36 -7.37 -3.41
C SER A 205 11.14 -6.96 -2.16
N ASP A 206 11.11 -5.67 -1.84
CA ASP A 206 11.63 -5.15 -0.58
C ASP A 206 10.94 -5.80 0.64
N ARG A 207 9.63 -6.04 0.54
CA ARG A 207 8.83 -6.65 1.63
C ARG A 207 9.21 -8.11 1.89
N THR A 208 9.39 -8.91 0.84
CA THR A 208 9.81 -10.32 1.01
C THR A 208 11.21 -10.40 1.61
N ARG A 209 12.13 -9.54 1.17
CA ARG A 209 13.47 -9.44 1.76
C ARG A 209 13.43 -9.08 3.25
N LYS A 210 12.61 -8.10 3.63
CA LYS A 210 12.41 -7.72 5.03
C LYS A 210 11.84 -8.87 5.88
N ALA A 211 10.83 -9.59 5.38
CA ALA A 211 10.25 -10.75 6.04
C ALA A 211 11.28 -11.89 6.24
N ILE A 212 12.08 -12.22 5.23
CA ILE A 212 13.14 -13.25 5.39
C ILE A 212 14.22 -12.78 6.38
N THR A 213 14.47 -11.47 6.46
CA THR A 213 15.44 -10.89 7.39
C THR A 213 14.95 -10.94 8.83
N SER A 214 13.67 -10.65 9.09
CA SER A 214 13.11 -10.55 10.45
C SER A 214 13.16 -11.88 11.21
N ILE A 215 12.96 -13.00 10.54
CA ILE A 215 12.90 -14.33 11.20
C ILE A 215 14.27 -14.84 11.69
N ARG A 216 15.38 -14.24 11.25
CA ARG A 216 16.74 -14.78 11.49
C ARG A 216 17.13 -14.85 12.95
N SER A 217 16.78 -13.83 13.74
CA SER A 217 17.11 -13.78 15.18
C SER A 217 16.40 -14.89 15.93
N THR A 218 15.10 -15.08 15.68
CA THR A 218 14.29 -16.13 16.29
C THR A 218 14.77 -17.52 15.87
N LEU A 219 15.10 -17.71 14.58
CA LEU A 219 15.67 -18.98 14.12
C LEU A 219 17.00 -19.33 14.78
N ALA A 220 17.87 -18.35 15.05
CA ALA A 220 19.12 -18.60 15.78
C ALA A 220 18.85 -19.11 17.22
N ILE A 221 17.81 -18.61 17.88
CA ILE A 221 17.37 -19.11 19.19
C ILE A 221 16.85 -20.54 19.05
N TYR A 222 16.00 -20.80 18.06
CA TYR A 222 15.40 -22.12 17.82
C TYR A 222 16.43 -23.19 17.44
N GLN A 223 17.47 -22.82 16.67
CA GLN A 223 18.61 -23.69 16.39
C GLN A 223 19.35 -24.11 17.66
N ARG A 224 19.65 -23.18 18.56
CA ARG A 224 20.29 -23.49 19.85
C ARG A 224 19.43 -24.40 20.71
N ARG A 225 18.12 -24.22 20.66
CA ARG A 225 17.11 -25.08 21.33
C ARG A 225 16.83 -26.40 20.61
N ARG A 226 17.45 -26.65 19.45
CA ARG A 226 17.24 -27.84 18.61
C ARG A 226 15.78 -28.06 18.19
N VAL A 227 15.05 -26.98 17.92
CA VAL A 227 13.70 -27.06 17.34
C VAL A 227 13.78 -27.73 15.96
N PRO A 228 12.97 -28.76 15.67
CA PRO A 228 12.94 -29.42 14.37
C PRO A 228 12.79 -28.45 13.20
N GLY A 229 13.51 -28.68 12.10
CA GLY A 229 13.43 -27.84 10.89
C GLY A 229 14.09 -26.45 10.97
N ALA A 230 14.37 -25.91 12.16
CA ALA A 230 14.93 -24.57 12.31
C ALA A 230 16.32 -24.40 11.65
N ALA A 231 17.16 -25.43 11.71
CA ALA A 231 18.48 -25.42 11.08
C ALA A 231 18.41 -25.33 9.55
N ASP A 232 17.52 -26.13 8.95
CA ASP A 232 17.27 -26.15 7.51
C ASP A 232 16.65 -24.84 7.03
N LEU A 233 15.60 -24.37 7.71
CA LEU A 233 14.93 -23.12 7.39
C LEU A 233 15.90 -21.93 7.44
N ALA A 234 16.76 -21.85 8.45
CA ALA A 234 17.77 -20.80 8.55
C ALA A 234 18.81 -20.85 7.41
N ARG A 235 19.18 -22.05 6.94
CA ARG A 235 20.06 -22.22 5.77
C ARG A 235 19.38 -21.69 4.51
N ARG A 236 18.15 -22.11 4.25
CA ARG A 236 17.35 -21.65 3.10
C ARG A 236 17.11 -20.14 3.13
N ALA A 237 16.83 -19.56 4.30
CA ALA A 237 16.67 -18.11 4.46
C ALA A 237 17.94 -17.34 4.06
N ARG A 238 19.14 -17.84 4.42
CA ARG A 238 20.41 -17.24 3.99
C ARG A 238 20.61 -17.32 2.47
N GLU A 239 20.30 -18.47 1.88
CA GLU A 239 20.39 -18.68 0.43
C GLU A 239 19.47 -17.72 -0.33
N ALA A 240 18.21 -17.58 0.11
CA ALA A 240 17.24 -16.65 -0.48
C ALA A 240 17.70 -15.19 -0.40
N LEU A 241 18.27 -14.76 0.74
CA LEU A 241 18.82 -13.40 0.88
C LEU A 241 20.03 -13.16 -0.04
N ALA A 242 20.90 -14.16 -0.21
CA ALA A 242 22.02 -14.08 -1.14
C ALA A 242 21.55 -13.93 -2.60
N GLN A 243 20.51 -14.67 -3.00
CA GLN A 243 19.88 -14.54 -4.32
C GLN A 243 19.31 -13.13 -4.55
N HIS A 244 18.61 -12.57 -3.55
CA HIS A 244 18.10 -11.19 -3.59
C HIS A 244 19.22 -10.16 -3.82
N ALA A 245 20.39 -10.35 -3.21
CA ALA A 245 21.53 -9.44 -3.37
C ALA A 245 22.18 -9.51 -4.77
N GLN A 246 22.17 -10.69 -5.41
CA GLN A 246 22.81 -10.91 -6.72
C GLN A 246 21.95 -10.47 -7.92
N GLN A 247 20.63 -10.37 -7.76
CA GLN A 247 19.70 -10.02 -8.85
C GLN A 247 19.84 -8.62 -9.47
N PRO A 248 20.18 -7.53 -8.75
CA PRO A 248 20.47 -6.24 -9.39
C PRO A 248 21.69 -6.30 -10.33
N ALA A 249 22.69 -7.15 -10.05
CA ALA A 249 23.84 -7.35 -10.92
C ALA A 249 23.46 -8.12 -12.20
N ARG A 250 22.69 -9.21 -12.07
CA ARG A 250 22.22 -10.00 -13.22
C ARG A 250 21.30 -9.23 -14.17
N ARG A 251 20.45 -8.32 -13.66
CA ARG A 251 19.61 -7.45 -14.52
C ARG A 251 20.43 -6.45 -15.33
N ARG A 252 21.59 -5.99 -14.83
CA ARG A 252 22.49 -5.10 -15.57
C ARG A 252 23.26 -5.86 -16.66
N GLU A 253 23.72 -7.06 -16.38
CA GLU A 253 24.39 -7.93 -17.36
C GLU A 253 23.42 -8.35 -18.49
N HIS A 254 22.18 -8.69 -18.16
CA HIS A 254 21.17 -9.06 -19.16
C HIS A 254 20.77 -7.87 -20.06
N ARG A 255 20.75 -6.64 -19.52
CA ARG A 255 20.58 -5.42 -20.34
C ARG A 255 21.81 -5.10 -21.20
N GLY A 256 23.03 -5.34 -20.69
CA GLY A 256 24.27 -5.13 -21.44
C GLY A 256 24.50 -6.14 -22.58
N SER A 257 23.91 -7.33 -22.48
CA SER A 257 23.99 -8.35 -23.54
C SER A 257 22.97 -8.13 -24.67
N ALA A 258 21.83 -7.50 -24.38
CA ALA A 258 20.79 -7.20 -25.37
C ALA A 258 21.13 -6.01 -26.29
N ASP A 259 22.20 -5.26 -26.01
CA ASP A 259 22.62 -4.08 -26.80
C ASP A 259 23.78 -4.38 -27.77
N ARG A 260 24.19 -5.66 -27.90
CA ARG A 260 25.09 -6.08 -28.98
C ARG A 260 24.27 -6.42 -30.22
N ARG A 261 23.99 -5.41 -31.04
CA ARG A 261 23.51 -5.62 -32.42
C ARG A 261 24.54 -6.46 -33.20
N PRO A 262 24.15 -7.52 -33.92
CA PRO A 262 25.03 -8.12 -34.91
C PRO A 262 25.21 -7.16 -36.09
N ALA A 263 26.43 -7.08 -36.61
CA ALA A 263 26.76 -6.30 -37.78
C ALA A 263 26.07 -6.90 -39.02
N GLU A 264 25.15 -6.15 -39.63
CA GLU A 264 24.52 -6.52 -40.90
C GLU A 264 25.38 -6.03 -42.07
N GLY A 265 25.77 -6.97 -42.94
CA GLY A 265 26.34 -6.71 -44.26
C GLY A 265 25.27 -6.37 -45.32
N PRO A 266 25.67 -6.03 -46.56
CA PRO A 266 24.89 -5.13 -47.42
C PRO A 266 24.06 -5.87 -48.48
N HIS A 267 22.77 -5.56 -48.60
CA HIS A 267 21.97 -5.70 -49.84
C HIS A 267 20.71 -4.78 -49.71
N ALA A 268 20.60 -3.69 -50.47
CA ALA A 268 20.10 -3.60 -51.85
C ALA A 268 18.56 -3.47 -51.96
N GLY A 269 18.11 -2.22 -52.16
CA GLY A 269 17.07 -1.86 -53.12
C GLY A 269 15.59 -1.95 -52.68
N ALA A 270 14.98 -0.79 -52.39
CA ALA A 270 13.68 -0.41 -52.95
C ALA A 270 13.42 1.09 -52.72
N ARG A 271 13.25 1.82 -53.83
CA ARG A 271 12.86 3.23 -53.89
C ARG A 271 11.36 3.35 -53.66
N ILE A 272 10.91 4.27 -52.81
CA ILE A 272 9.56 4.84 -52.92
C ILE A 272 9.63 6.37 -52.71
N HIS A 273 8.95 7.03 -53.63
CA HIS A 273 8.74 8.44 -53.91
C HIS A 273 8.51 9.41 -52.74
N ASP A 274 9.17 10.57 -52.87
CA ASP A 274 8.76 11.90 -52.39
C ASP A 274 7.71 12.50 -53.36
N PRO A 275 6.74 13.27 -52.86
CA PRO A 275 6.67 14.63 -53.39
C PRO A 275 6.49 15.72 -52.32
N ALA A 276 7.32 16.74 -52.49
CA ALA A 276 7.42 17.96 -51.73
C ALA A 276 6.15 18.83 -51.71
N GLY A 277 5.98 19.57 -50.61
CA GLY A 277 5.01 20.65 -50.48
C GLY A 277 5.32 21.59 -49.32
N ARG A 278 6.33 22.46 -49.48
CA ARG A 278 6.66 23.54 -48.55
C ARG A 278 5.47 24.49 -48.33
N ARG A 279 5.27 24.97 -47.10
CA ARG A 279 5.09 26.40 -46.81
C ARG A 279 5.34 26.71 -45.33
N ARG A 280 6.25 27.66 -45.11
CA ARG A 280 6.61 28.27 -43.83
C ARG A 280 5.58 29.36 -43.50
N HIS A 281 5.11 29.44 -42.25
CA HIS A 281 4.57 30.68 -41.68
C HIS A 281 5.13 30.91 -40.28
N ARG A 282 5.63 32.14 -40.08
CA ARG A 282 6.15 32.72 -38.82
C ARG A 282 5.01 33.10 -37.85
N PRO A 283 5.32 33.38 -36.57
CA PRO A 283 4.36 33.34 -35.47
C PRO A 283 3.57 34.64 -35.29
N ARG A 284 2.34 34.55 -34.76
CA ARG A 284 1.59 35.68 -34.20
C ARG A 284 1.77 35.73 -32.68
N GLN A 285 2.17 36.90 -32.19
CA GLN A 285 2.24 37.27 -30.78
C GLN A 285 0.84 37.61 -30.23
N GLY A 286 0.67 37.42 -28.92
CA GLY A 286 -0.16 38.30 -28.10
C GLY A 286 -1.45 37.70 -27.52
N HIS A 287 -1.36 37.11 -26.32
CA HIS A 287 -2.44 37.18 -25.33
C HIS A 287 -1.85 37.08 -23.91
N GLN A 288 -1.92 38.19 -23.18
CA GLN A 288 -1.63 38.25 -21.74
C GLN A 288 -2.81 37.66 -20.95
N PRO A 289 -2.58 36.93 -19.85
CA PRO A 289 -3.65 36.53 -18.94
C PRO A 289 -4.10 37.70 -18.05
N ARG A 290 -5.42 37.89 -17.93
CA ARG A 290 -6.06 38.86 -17.05
C ARG A 290 -5.81 38.53 -15.57
N ARG A 291 -5.53 39.55 -14.76
CA ARG A 291 -5.41 39.49 -13.29
C ARG A 291 -6.75 39.10 -12.63
N PRO A 292 -6.75 38.35 -11.52
CA PRO A 292 -7.93 38.16 -10.68
C PRO A 292 -8.23 39.41 -9.81
N PRO A 293 -9.49 39.64 -9.41
CA PRO A 293 -9.89 40.76 -8.55
C PRO A 293 -9.46 40.57 -7.08
N PRO A 294 -9.34 41.65 -6.29
CA PRO A 294 -8.84 41.60 -4.91
C PRO A 294 -9.85 41.00 -3.92
N ALA A 295 -9.31 40.31 -2.91
CA ALA A 295 -10.03 39.71 -1.79
C ALA A 295 -10.84 40.74 -1.00
N GLN A 296 -12.09 40.41 -0.68
CA GLN A 296 -12.90 41.17 0.27
C GLN A 296 -12.37 40.92 1.68
N ARG A 297 -12.11 42.02 2.38
CA ARG A 297 -11.61 42.07 3.76
C ARG A 297 -12.61 41.40 4.72
N GLU A 298 -12.05 40.53 5.55
CA GLU A 298 -12.66 40.02 6.77
C GLU A 298 -13.12 41.20 7.66
N ARG A 299 -14.38 41.14 8.12
CA ARG A 299 -14.85 41.99 9.22
C ARG A 299 -14.49 41.29 10.53
N GLU A 300 -13.46 41.83 11.15
CA GLU A 300 -13.04 41.65 12.53
C GLU A 300 -14.22 41.97 13.47
N VAL A 301 -14.78 40.97 14.14
CA VAL A 301 -15.76 41.14 15.23
C VAL A 301 -14.96 41.21 16.54
N ARG A 302 -14.97 42.38 17.18
CA ARG A 302 -14.37 42.59 18.50
C ARG A 302 -15.22 41.92 19.60
N PRO A 303 -14.60 41.29 20.61
CA PRO A 303 -15.33 40.80 21.77
C PRO A 303 -15.59 41.95 22.75
N GLY A 304 -16.86 42.15 23.11
CA GLY A 304 -17.29 43.19 24.05
C GLY A 304 -18.40 42.65 24.95
N ASP A 305 -18.06 42.59 26.24
CA ASP A 305 -18.86 42.50 27.45
C ASP A 305 -19.77 41.28 27.75
N VAL A 306 -19.27 40.55 28.74
CA VAL A 306 -19.97 39.63 29.64
C VAL A 306 -20.77 40.43 30.66
N GLY A 307 -22.07 40.12 30.81
CA GLY A 307 -22.91 40.59 31.92
C GLY A 307 -24.22 39.78 32.03
N PRO A 308 -24.78 39.54 33.23
CA PRO A 308 -25.13 38.18 33.64
C PRO A 308 -26.63 37.81 33.63
N ALA A 309 -26.84 36.50 33.57
CA ALA A 309 -27.91 35.66 34.14
C ALA A 309 -29.23 36.31 34.60
N ARG A 310 -30.34 35.81 34.04
CA ARG A 310 -31.59 35.57 34.80
C ARG A 310 -32.21 34.22 34.45
N ARG A 311 -32.58 33.51 35.51
CA ARG A 311 -33.37 32.28 35.57
C ARG A 311 -34.87 32.59 35.41
N GLN A 312 -35.65 31.50 35.27
CA GLN A 312 -37.10 31.34 35.49
C GLN A 312 -37.95 31.81 34.31
N GLU A 313 -38.89 31.04 33.75
CA GLU A 313 -39.65 29.83 34.14
C GLU A 313 -39.80 28.87 32.95
#